data_AF-A0A1J7IQY3-F1
#
_entry.id   AF-A0A1J7IQY3-F1
#
_cell.length_a   1.000
_cell.length_b   1.000
_cell.length_c   1.000
_cell.angle_alpha   90.00
_cell.angle_beta   90.00
_cell.angle_gamma   90.00
#
_symmetry.space_group_name_H-M   'P 1'
#
loop_
_entity.id
_entity.type
_entity.pdbx_description
1 polymer ?
#
loop_
_entity_poly.entity_id
_entity_poly.type
_entity_poly.pdbx_seq_one_letter_code
_entity_poly.pdbx_strand_id
1 'polypeptide(L)'
;MDGKQCPRCIGDERLSFEERTFKYCRPAVMYDHFDREHLEEMKENEKHNLIICDHPQCKEEGVKLQHLDHFRAHVMSRHGVSLRRSDQVKSFAKISRRLLSVCS
;
A
#
# COMPACT_ATOMS: atom_id res chain seq x y z
N MET A 1 7.76 -9.79 -4.59
CA MET A 1 7.68 -8.45 -3.97
C MET A 1 8.64 -8.39 -2.79
N ASP A 2 9.36 -7.28 -2.63
CA ASP A 2 10.22 -7.03 -1.47
C ASP A 2 9.42 -6.34 -0.35
N GLY A 3 9.74 -6.62 0.92
CA GLY A 3 9.11 -6.03 2.12
C GLY A 3 9.21 -4.49 2.25
N LYS A 4 9.92 -3.84 1.31
CA LYS A 4 10.19 -2.39 1.25
C LYS A 4 9.47 -1.70 0.09
N GLN A 5 8.65 -2.41 -0.68
CA GLN A 5 7.86 -1.85 -1.78
C GLN A 5 6.43 -1.56 -1.32
N CYS A 6 5.77 -0.57 -1.95
CA CYS A 6 4.37 -0.30 -1.69
C CYS A 6 3.49 -1.31 -2.46
N PRO A 7 2.60 -2.07 -1.77
CA PRO A 7 1.77 -3.10 -2.41
C PRO A 7 0.70 -2.53 -3.35
N ARG A 8 0.33 -1.26 -3.19
CA ARG A 8 -0.61 -0.58 -4.08
C ARG A 8 0.09 -0.09 -5.34
N CYS A 9 1.25 0.56 -5.21
CA CYS A 9 2.03 1.08 -6.33
C CYS A 9 2.53 -0.01 -7.27
N ILE A 10 2.92 -1.19 -6.76
CA ILE A 10 3.49 -2.25 -7.61
C ILE A 10 2.50 -2.75 -8.67
N GLY A 11 1.21 -2.73 -8.32
CA GLY A 11 0.10 -3.12 -9.20
C GLY A 11 -0.49 -1.96 -10.01
N ASP A 12 -0.04 -0.72 -9.78
CA ASP A 12 -0.61 0.43 -10.46
C ASP A 12 -0.02 0.57 -11.86
N GLU A 13 -0.82 0.20 -12.86
CA GLU A 13 -0.40 0.20 -14.26
C GLU A 13 -0.20 1.61 -14.85
N ARG A 14 -0.49 2.66 -14.10
CA ARG A 14 -0.34 4.06 -14.52
C ARG A 14 1.03 4.62 -14.10
N LEU A 15 1.72 3.96 -13.16
CA LEU A 15 3.08 4.32 -12.73
C LEU A 15 4.14 3.72 -13.67
N SER A 16 5.31 4.35 -13.75
CA SER A 16 6.48 3.79 -14.45
C SER A 16 7.05 2.59 -13.68
N PHE A 17 7.77 1.69 -14.37
CA PHE A 17 8.36 0.50 -13.73
C PHE A 17 9.24 0.83 -12.50
N GLU A 18 10.02 1.90 -12.56
CA GLU A 18 10.83 2.38 -11.44
C GLU A 18 9.99 2.81 -10.23
N GLU A 19 8.86 3.48 -10.45
CA GLU A 19 7.93 3.90 -9.39
C GLU A 19 7.17 2.71 -8.81
N ARG A 20 6.77 1.74 -9.65
CA ARG A 20 6.11 0.50 -9.19
C ARG A 20 7.02 -0.38 -8.35
N THR A 21 8.30 -0.44 -8.72
CA THR A 21 9.30 -1.26 -8.04
C THR A 21 10.09 -0.49 -7.00
N PHE A 22 9.73 0.77 -6.74
CA PHE A 22 10.42 1.66 -5.82
C PHE A 22 10.55 1.03 -4.43
N LYS A 23 11.78 0.95 -3.94
CA LYS A 23 12.09 0.38 -2.63
C LYS A 23 12.36 1.52 -1.66
N TYR A 24 11.52 1.64 -0.64
CA TYR A 24 11.76 2.57 0.44
C TYR A 24 12.94 2.13 1.29
N CYS A 25 13.76 3.09 1.73
CA CYS A 25 14.90 2.80 2.60
C CYS A 25 14.47 2.20 3.95
N ARG A 26 13.32 2.64 4.48
CA ARG A 26 12.74 2.15 5.74
C ARG A 26 11.28 1.71 5.56
N PRO A 27 10.87 0.55 6.09
CA PRO A 27 9.48 0.10 6.06
C PRO A 27 8.51 1.12 6.67
N ALA A 28 8.93 1.80 7.75
CA ALA A 28 8.14 2.85 8.39
C ALA A 28 7.75 4.00 7.44
N VAL A 29 8.62 4.37 6.51
CA VAL A 29 8.35 5.42 5.52
C VAL A 29 7.38 4.91 4.45
N MET A 30 7.51 3.64 4.05
CA MET A 30 6.55 3.00 3.15
C MET A 30 5.15 2.92 3.78
N TYR A 31 5.07 2.60 5.08
CA TYR A 31 3.79 2.59 5.80
C TYR A 31 3.14 3.97 5.81
N ASP A 32 3.90 5.02 6.12
CA ASP A 32 3.42 6.39 6.09
C ASP A 32 2.97 6.82 4.68
N HIS A 33 3.70 6.43 3.64
CA HIS A 33 3.27 6.65 2.26
C HIS A 33 1.94 5.94 1.96
N PHE A 34 1.79 4.67 2.34
CA PHE A 34 0.56 3.92 2.13
C PHE A 34 -0.62 4.55 2.88
N ASP A 35 -0.43 4.91 4.14
CA ASP A 35 -1.47 5.54 4.97
C ASP A 35 -1.89 6.92 4.44
N ARG A 36 -1.02 7.63 3.73
CA ARG A 36 -1.32 8.95 3.15
C ARG A 36 -1.93 8.88 1.77
N GLU A 37 -1.34 8.10 0.87
CA GLU A 37 -1.70 8.12 -0.55
C GLU A 37 -2.82 7.12 -0.88
N HIS A 38 -2.95 6.04 -0.10
CA HIS A 38 -3.82 4.92 -0.46
C HIS A 38 -4.90 4.59 0.58
N LEU A 39 -4.76 5.05 1.83
CA LEU A 39 -5.72 4.74 2.89
C LEU A 39 -7.11 5.34 2.64
N GLU A 40 -7.19 6.58 2.15
CA GLU A 40 -8.47 7.24 1.89
C GLU A 40 -9.23 6.52 0.77
N GLU A 41 -8.56 6.23 -0.33
CA GLU A 41 -9.11 5.44 -1.45
C GLU A 41 -9.50 4.03 -1.01
N MET A 42 -8.66 3.36 -0.23
CA MET A 42 -9.00 2.05 0.32
C MET A 42 -10.22 2.09 1.23
N LYS A 43 -10.36 3.11 2.09
CA LYS A 43 -11.55 3.23 2.96
C LYS A 43 -12.81 3.47 2.13
N GLU A 44 -12.71 4.19 1.03
CA GLU A 44 -13.82 4.31 0.09
C GLU A 44 -14.14 2.95 -0.55
N ASN A 45 -13.13 2.27 -1.10
CA ASN A 45 -13.28 0.93 -1.68
C ASN A 45 -13.83 -0.10 -0.68
N GLU A 46 -13.50 0.01 0.60
CA GLU A 46 -14.06 -0.84 1.67
C GLU A 46 -15.57 -0.66 1.78
N LYS A 47 -16.08 0.58 1.73
CA LYS A 47 -17.54 0.85 1.73
C LYS A 47 -18.23 0.22 0.52
N HIS A 48 -17.54 0.16 -0.60
CA HIS A 48 -18.02 -0.46 -1.83
C HIS A 48 -17.70 -1.97 -1.92
N ASN A 49 -17.03 -2.56 -0.93
CA ASN A 49 -16.53 -3.94 -0.95
C ASN A 49 -15.64 -4.27 -2.17
N LEU A 50 -14.86 -3.28 -2.62
CA LEU A 50 -13.98 -3.34 -3.79
C LEU A 50 -12.49 -3.36 -3.39
N ILE A 51 -12.15 -3.95 -2.23
CA ILE A 51 -10.74 -4.08 -1.84
C ILE A 51 -10.12 -5.23 -2.64
N ILE A 52 -9.26 -4.86 -3.59
CA ILE A 52 -8.48 -5.79 -4.40
C ILE A 52 -6.99 -5.52 -4.27
N CYS A 53 -6.20 -6.59 -4.34
CA CYS A 53 -4.75 -6.49 -4.49
C CYS A 53 -4.41 -6.49 -5.98
N ASP A 54 -3.84 -5.39 -6.49
CA ASP A 54 -3.43 -5.27 -7.91
C ASP A 54 -2.04 -5.87 -8.15
N HIS A 55 -1.45 -6.56 -7.17
CA HIS A 55 -0.26 -7.36 -7.43
C HIS A 55 -0.60 -8.44 -8.47
N PRO A 56 0.16 -8.58 -9.58
CA PRO A 56 -0.22 -9.43 -10.71
C PRO A 56 -0.54 -10.87 -10.30
N GLN A 57 0.27 -11.46 -9.42
CA GLN A 57 0.02 -12.80 -8.89
C GLN A 57 -1.28 -12.89 -8.07
N CYS A 58 -1.66 -11.83 -7.35
CA CYS A 58 -2.90 -11.81 -6.55
C CYS A 58 -4.13 -11.51 -7.42
N LYS A 59 -3.93 -10.79 -8.53
CA LYS A 59 -4.94 -10.55 -9.57
C LYS A 59 -5.26 -11.85 -10.32
N GLU A 60 -4.25 -12.65 -10.64
CA GLU A 60 -4.41 -13.99 -11.21
C GLU A 60 -5.15 -14.95 -10.26
N GLU A 61 -4.85 -14.88 -8.96
CA GLU A 61 -5.52 -15.67 -7.92
C GLU A 61 -6.94 -15.16 -7.59
N GLY A 62 -7.34 -13.99 -8.11
CA GLY A 62 -8.67 -13.42 -7.90
C GLY A 62 -8.98 -13.11 -6.44
N VAL A 63 -7.97 -12.70 -5.65
CA VAL A 63 -8.13 -12.45 -4.21
C VAL A 63 -9.08 -11.27 -3.98
N LYS A 64 -10.28 -11.56 -3.45
CA LYS A 64 -11.28 -10.57 -3.06
C LYS A 64 -11.25 -10.38 -1.56
N LEU A 65 -11.01 -9.15 -1.12
CA LEU A 65 -10.96 -8.80 0.29
C LEU A 65 -12.15 -7.91 0.60
N GLN A 66 -12.80 -8.14 1.75
CA GLN A 66 -13.93 -7.31 2.18
C GLN A 66 -13.48 -6.08 2.97
N HIS A 67 -12.42 -6.23 3.77
CA HIS A 67 -11.98 -5.19 4.70
C HIS A 67 -10.50 -4.85 4.51
N LEU A 68 -10.15 -3.64 4.88
CA LEU A 68 -8.79 -3.14 4.98
C LEU A 68 -7.91 -4.02 5.86
N ASP A 69 -8.44 -4.53 6.97
CA ASP A 69 -7.65 -5.42 7.84
C ASP A 69 -7.34 -6.76 7.16
N HIS A 70 -8.26 -7.29 6.35
CA HIS A 70 -7.99 -8.48 5.52
C HIS A 70 -6.93 -8.18 4.47
N PHE A 71 -6.94 -6.98 3.86
CA PHE A 71 -5.86 -6.57 2.98
C PHE A 71 -4.52 -6.50 3.70
N ARG A 72 -4.45 -5.88 4.88
CA ARG A 72 -3.23 -5.83 5.68
C ARG A 72 -2.71 -7.23 6.01
N ALA A 73 -3.59 -8.14 6.42
CA ALA A 73 -3.24 -9.53 6.69
C ALA A 73 -2.78 -10.28 5.43
N HIS A 74 -3.45 -10.05 4.29
CA HIS A 74 -3.07 -10.60 2.99
C HIS A 74 -1.66 -10.15 2.59
N VAL A 75 -1.40 -8.84 2.64
CA VAL A 75 -0.09 -8.30 2.25
C VAL A 75 1.00 -8.78 3.23
N MET A 76 0.71 -8.87 4.52
CA MET A 76 1.66 -9.39 5.50
C MET A 76 1.98 -10.87 5.26
N SER A 77 0.98 -11.71 5.02
CA SER A 77 1.16 -13.16 4.84
C SER A 77 1.70 -13.55 3.46
N ARG A 78 1.22 -12.91 2.39
CA ARG A 78 1.61 -13.22 0.99
C ARG A 78 2.83 -12.46 0.52
N HIS A 79 3.07 -11.25 1.04
CA HIS A 79 4.15 -10.38 0.56
C HIS A 79 5.16 -10.01 1.65
N GLY A 80 4.94 -10.37 2.91
CA GLY A 80 5.88 -10.08 4.00
C GLY A 80 5.97 -8.60 4.37
N VAL A 81 4.96 -7.80 3.98
CA VAL A 81 4.91 -6.35 4.25
C VAL A 81 3.93 -6.07 5.39
N SER A 82 4.40 -5.45 6.47
CA SER A 82 3.60 -5.24 7.69
C SER A 82 2.99 -3.83 7.75
N LEU A 83 1.86 -3.60 7.09
CA LEU A 83 1.15 -2.31 7.17
C LEU A 83 0.64 -2.02 8.60
N ARG A 84 0.70 -0.74 9.04
CA ARG A 84 0.21 -0.32 10.37
C ARG A 84 -1.31 -0.47 10.46
N ARG A 85 -1.82 -0.92 11.63
CA ARG A 85 -3.26 -0.91 11.95
C ARG A 85 -3.73 0.51 12.31
N SER A 86 -4.98 0.82 11.93
CA SER A 86 -5.57 2.16 12.00
C SER A 86 -5.65 2.77 13.40
N ASP A 87 -5.58 1.98 14.47
CA ASP A 87 -5.64 2.44 15.88
C ASP A 87 -4.44 3.28 16.36
N GLN A 88 -3.43 3.54 15.51
CA GLN A 88 -2.16 4.17 15.92
C GLN A 88 -1.83 5.49 15.20
N VAL A 89 -2.78 6.18 14.57
CA VAL A 89 -2.50 7.46 13.87
C VAL A 89 -3.07 8.67 14.62
N LYS A 90 -2.24 9.26 15.49
CA LYS A 90 -2.40 10.67 15.87
C LYS A 90 -2.14 11.52 14.63
N SER A 91 -3.17 12.24 14.22
CA SER A 91 -3.23 13.20 13.13
C SER A 91 -2.03 14.16 13.12
N PHE A 92 -1.27 14.17 12.02
CA PHE A 92 -0.44 15.32 11.66
C PHE A 92 -0.75 15.76 10.24
N ALA A 93 -0.89 17.07 10.09
CA ALA A 93 -1.59 17.77 9.04
C ALA A 93 -1.01 17.59 7.63
N LYS A 94 -1.92 17.67 6.66
CA LYS A 94 -1.72 17.84 5.21
C LYS A 94 -0.45 18.63 4.86
N ILE A 95 0.54 17.96 4.31
CA ILE A 95 1.58 18.61 3.50
C ILE A 95 1.72 17.81 2.21
N SER A 96 1.11 18.36 1.15
CA SER A 96 1.33 17.97 -0.23
C SER A 96 2.78 18.30 -0.60
N ARG A 97 3.66 17.31 -0.54
CA ARG A 97 4.97 17.36 -1.20
C ARG A 97 5.31 15.98 -1.72
N ARG A 98 5.28 15.88 -3.04
CA ARG A 98 6.09 14.99 -3.88
C ARG A 98 7.47 14.87 -3.25
N LEU A 99 7.73 13.80 -2.52
CA LEU A 99 9.07 13.51 -1.99
C LEU A 99 9.33 12.03 -2.24
N LEU A 100 9.80 11.74 -3.45
CA LEU A 100 10.65 10.58 -3.65
C LEU A 100 11.81 10.73 -2.64
N SER A 101 11.73 10.02 -1.52
CA SER A 101 12.88 9.84 -0.65
C SER A 101 13.77 8.78 -1.28
N VAL A 102 14.41 9.15 -2.39
CA VAL A 102 15.51 8.41 -3.02
C VAL A 102 16.67 8.50 -2.03
N CYS A 103 16.99 7.40 -1.35
CA CYS A 103 18.33 7.28 -0.78
C CYS A 103 19.24 6.85 -1.94
N SER A 104 20.12 7.76 -2.34
CA SER A 104 21.21 7.57 -3.30
C SER A 104 22.10 6.38 -2.98
#